data_AF-A0A1T4N4K0-F1
#
_entry.id   AF-A0A1T4N4K0-F1
#
_cell.length_a   1.000
_cell.length_b   1.000
_cell.length_c   1.000
_cell.angle_alpha   90.00
_cell.angle_beta   90.00
_cell.angle_gamma   90.00
#
_symmetry.space_group_name_H-M   'P 1'
#
loop_
_entity.id
_entity.type
_entity.pdbx_description
1 polymer ?
#
loop_
_entity_poly.entity_id
_entity_poly.type
_entity_poly.pdbx_seq_one_letter_code
_entity_poly.pdbx_strand_id
1 'polypeptide(L)'
;MKIEKRDWFFIALVVTILAIFIAISGKEKTKPVPNNATHKQVYEIAYKNAPAADASLFKKAFFRPAKKDAEKFCEPCHAQNNIKLPPNHPPKHRCLFCHKLVK
;
A
#
# COMPACT_ATOMS: atom_id res chain seq x y z
N MET A 1 13.54 -31.40 -9.15
CA MET A 1 13.89 -31.42 -7.72
C MET A 1 13.03 -32.46 -7.03
N LYS A 2 13.63 -33.40 -6.30
CA LYS A 2 12.91 -34.36 -5.47
C LYS A 2 12.78 -33.75 -4.08
N ILE A 3 11.55 -33.58 -3.58
CA ILE A 3 11.29 -33.05 -2.24
C ILE A 3 11.50 -34.19 -1.25
N GLU A 4 12.50 -34.05 -0.38
CA GLU A 4 12.82 -35.04 0.65
C GLU A 4 11.95 -34.82 1.91
N LYS A 5 11.94 -35.79 2.83
CA LYS A 5 11.16 -35.70 4.08
C LYS A 5 11.53 -34.47 4.92
N ARG A 6 12.79 -34.04 4.87
CA ARG A 6 13.28 -32.82 5.55
C ARG A 6 12.68 -31.54 4.94
N ASP A 7 12.50 -31.53 3.62
CA ASP A 7 11.93 -30.38 2.91
C ASP A 7 10.44 -30.22 3.26
N TRP A 8 9.72 -31.32 3.44
CA TRP A 8 8.33 -31.31 3.94
C TRP A 8 8.21 -30.68 5.32
N PHE A 9 9.14 -30.97 6.24
CA PHE A 9 9.14 -30.34 7.56
C PHE A 9 9.38 -28.83 7.47
N PHE A 10 10.31 -28.41 6.61
CA PHE A 10 10.58 -26.99 6.37
C PHE A 10 9.38 -26.26 5.74
N ILE A 11 8.73 -26.88 4.74
CA ILE A 11 7.52 -26.33 4.10
C ILE A 11 6.40 -26.21 5.14
N ALA A 12 6.17 -27.23 5.96
CA ALA A 12 5.16 -27.20 7.02
C ALA A 12 5.41 -26.06 8.02
N LEU A 13 6.67 -25.84 8.43
CA LEU A 13 7.04 -24.74 9.30
C LEU A 13 6.75 -23.38 8.65
N VAL A 14 7.14 -23.18 7.40
CA VAL A 14 6.89 -21.93 6.65
C VAL A 14 5.39 -21.65 6.53
N VAL A 15 4.60 -22.66 6.16
CA VAL A 15 3.13 -22.55 6.06
C VAL A 15 2.51 -22.19 7.41
N THR A 16 2.98 -22.81 8.49
CA THR A 16 2.50 -22.53 9.85
C THR A 16 2.78 -21.08 10.25
N ILE A 17 4.01 -20.60 10.04
CA ILE A 17 4.39 -19.21 10.31
C ILE A 17 3.52 -18.24 9.50
N LEU A 18 3.35 -18.49 8.19
CA LEU A 18 2.51 -17.66 7.33
C LEU A 18 1.05 -17.64 7.79
N ALA A 19 0.48 -18.78 8.18
CA ALA A 19 -0.88 -18.86 8.70
C ALA A 19 -1.06 -18.02 9.97
N ILE A 20 -0.10 -18.07 10.89
CA ILE A 20 -0.10 -17.24 12.11
C ILE A 20 -0.06 -15.75 11.74
N PHE A 21 0.85 -15.34 10.86
CA PHE A 21 0.95 -13.94 10.44
C PHE A 21 -0.34 -13.43 9.80
N ILE A 22 -0.99 -14.24 8.96
CA ILE A 22 -2.27 -13.90 8.35
C ILE A 22 -3.35 -13.74 9.44
N ALA A 23 -3.43 -14.68 10.39
CA ALA A 23 -4.40 -14.65 11.48
C ALA A 23 -4.27 -13.40 12.37
N ILE A 24 -3.04 -12.92 12.63
CA ILE A 24 -2.80 -11.75 13.51
C ILE A 24 -2.76 -10.41 12.78
N SER A 25 -2.63 -10.39 11.44
CA SER A 25 -2.41 -9.16 10.66
C SER A 25 -3.53 -8.11 10.79
N GLY A 26 -4.76 -8.54 11.14
CA GLY A 26 -5.89 -7.66 11.43
C GLY A 26 -6.36 -6.81 10.25
N LYS A 27 -7.37 -5.95 10.49
CA LYS A 27 -7.84 -4.97 9.50
C LYS A 27 -6.98 -3.70 9.55
N GLU A 28 -6.91 -3.00 8.43
CA GLU A 28 -6.26 -1.69 8.34
C GLU A 28 -6.88 -0.72 9.35
N LYS A 29 -6.04 -0.12 10.20
CA LYS A 29 -6.49 0.78 11.27
C LYS A 29 -6.51 2.26 10.85
N THR A 30 -5.99 2.57 9.68
CA THR A 30 -5.73 3.93 9.19
C THR A 30 -6.84 4.40 8.27
N LYS A 31 -7.09 5.72 8.25
CA LYS A 31 -8.06 6.30 7.32
C LYS A 31 -7.46 6.32 5.90
N PRO A 32 -8.18 5.85 4.86
CA PRO A 32 -7.70 5.99 3.49
C PRO A 32 -7.71 7.45 3.03
N VAL A 33 -6.98 7.73 1.95
CA VAL A 33 -7.03 9.05 1.30
C VAL A 33 -8.39 9.19 0.60
N PRO A 34 -9.15 10.27 0.83
CA PRO A 34 -10.42 10.48 0.14
C PRO A 34 -10.24 10.52 -1.37
N ASN A 35 -11.10 9.85 -2.15
CA ASN A 35 -11.14 10.01 -3.60
C ASN A 35 -12.16 11.11 -3.96
N ASN A 36 -11.72 12.36 -3.87
CA ASN A 36 -12.54 13.52 -4.17
C ASN A 36 -11.74 14.55 -4.98
N ALA A 37 -12.40 15.64 -5.40
CA ALA A 37 -11.79 16.69 -6.21
C ALA A 37 -10.48 17.24 -5.60
N THR A 38 -10.45 17.43 -4.27
CA THR A 38 -9.27 17.94 -3.55
C THR A 38 -8.06 17.01 -3.62
N HIS A 39 -8.27 15.70 -3.62
CA HIS A 39 -7.19 14.71 -3.57
C HIS A 39 -6.88 14.10 -4.94
N LYS A 40 -7.61 14.48 -5.99
CA LYS A 40 -7.53 13.88 -7.33
C LYS A 40 -6.11 13.88 -7.90
N GLN A 41 -5.35 14.95 -7.70
CA GLN A 41 -3.97 15.05 -8.16
C GLN A 41 -3.08 13.92 -7.60
N VAL A 42 -3.27 13.52 -6.35
CA VAL A 42 -2.51 12.42 -5.72
C VAL A 42 -2.80 11.10 -6.43
N TYR A 43 -4.07 10.85 -6.79
CA TYR A 43 -4.47 9.67 -7.55
C TYR A 43 -3.89 9.67 -8.97
N GLU A 44 -4.01 10.79 -9.67
CA GLU A 44 -3.49 10.94 -11.03
C GLU A 44 -1.98 10.68 -11.09
N ILE A 45 -1.21 11.22 -10.13
CA ILE A 45 0.24 11.00 -10.07
C ILE A 45 0.56 9.55 -9.69
N ALA A 46 -0.14 8.97 -8.70
CA ALA A 46 0.09 7.59 -8.29
C ALA A 46 -0.21 6.58 -9.40
N TYR A 47 -1.24 6.85 -10.23
CA TYR A 47 -1.71 5.95 -11.28
C TYR A 47 -1.33 6.41 -12.69
N LYS A 48 -0.46 7.41 -12.86
CA LYS A 48 -0.05 7.95 -14.16
C LYS A 48 0.46 6.88 -15.14
N ASN A 49 1.13 5.85 -14.61
CA ASN A 49 1.70 4.75 -15.39
C ASN A 49 0.86 3.46 -15.26
N ALA A 50 -0.41 3.57 -14.87
CA ALA A 50 -1.29 2.41 -14.77
C ALA A 50 -1.41 1.71 -16.12
N PRO A 51 -1.39 0.37 -16.15
CA PRO A 51 -1.61 -0.38 -17.38
C PRO A 51 -3.00 -0.07 -17.95
N ALA A 52 -3.08 0.06 -19.27
CA ALA A 52 -4.34 0.23 -19.98
C ALA A 52 -5.28 -0.98 -19.79
N ALA A 53 -6.56 -0.79 -20.09
CA ALA A 53 -7.60 -1.79 -19.90
C ALA A 53 -7.35 -3.09 -20.70
N ASP A 54 -6.62 -3.01 -21.81
CA ASP A 54 -6.21 -4.11 -22.69
C ASP A 54 -4.87 -4.74 -22.32
N ALA A 55 -4.14 -4.21 -21.34
CA ALA A 55 -2.83 -4.74 -20.96
C ALA A 55 -2.89 -6.19 -20.47
N SER A 56 -1.78 -6.92 -20.67
CA SER A 56 -1.65 -8.31 -20.24
C SER A 56 -1.91 -8.50 -18.74
N LEU A 57 -2.40 -9.69 -18.38
CA LEU A 57 -2.68 -10.05 -16.99
C LEU A 57 -1.43 -9.88 -16.10
N PHE A 58 -0.26 -10.24 -16.62
CA PHE A 58 1.01 -10.07 -15.92
C PHE A 58 1.30 -8.60 -15.59
N LYS A 59 1.14 -7.69 -16.56
CA LYS A 59 1.39 -6.26 -16.33
C LYS A 59 0.43 -5.65 -15.31
N LYS A 60 -0.83 -6.09 -15.29
CA LYS A 60 -1.83 -5.69 -14.29
C LYS A 60 -1.53 -6.25 -12.91
N ALA A 61 -1.16 -7.53 -12.81
CA ALA A 61 -0.87 -8.20 -11.54
C ALA A 61 0.35 -7.63 -10.81
N PHE A 62 1.36 -7.19 -11.56
CA PHE A 62 2.61 -6.66 -11.00
C PHE A 62 2.70 -5.12 -11.01
N PHE A 63 1.63 -4.42 -11.41
CA PHE A 63 1.61 -2.96 -11.36
C PHE A 63 1.64 -2.45 -9.91
N ARG A 64 2.48 -1.43 -9.67
CA ARG A 64 2.59 -0.77 -8.37
C ARG A 64 2.41 0.74 -8.58
N PRO A 65 1.46 1.40 -7.90
CA PRO A 65 1.30 2.84 -7.99
C PRO A 65 2.56 3.60 -7.56
N ALA A 66 2.82 4.74 -8.18
CA ALA A 66 3.95 5.63 -7.88
C ALA A 66 3.73 6.44 -6.59
N LYS A 67 3.54 5.73 -5.47
CA LYS A 67 3.19 6.30 -4.16
C LYS A 67 4.18 7.37 -3.67
N LYS A 68 5.48 7.12 -3.86
CA LYS A 68 6.55 8.04 -3.44
C LYS A 68 6.52 9.39 -4.15
N ASP A 69 6.04 9.42 -5.39
CA ASP A 69 5.92 10.67 -6.13
C ASP A 69 4.64 11.41 -5.76
N ALA A 70 3.55 10.67 -5.56
CA ALA A 70 2.27 11.25 -5.16
C ALA A 70 2.29 11.84 -3.74
N GLU A 71 3.06 11.25 -2.80
CA GLU A 71 3.09 11.73 -1.41
C GLU A 71 3.86 13.04 -1.20
N LYS A 72 4.66 13.49 -2.17
CA LYS A 72 5.37 14.79 -2.14
C LYS A 72 4.41 15.98 -2.05
N PHE A 73 3.15 15.81 -2.45
CA PHE A 73 2.13 16.86 -2.44
C PHE A 73 1.33 16.92 -1.14
N CYS A 74 1.43 15.90 -0.28
CA CYS A 74 0.64 15.81 0.95
C CYS A 74 1.06 16.88 1.96
N GLU A 75 2.34 16.93 2.32
CA GLU A 75 2.83 17.83 3.36
C GLU A 75 2.64 19.31 3.04
N PRO A 76 3.00 19.82 1.84
CA PRO A 76 2.80 21.23 1.51
C PRO A 76 1.33 21.65 1.61
N CYS A 77 0.41 20.88 1.04
CA CYS A 77 -1.02 21.18 1.05
C CYS A 77 -1.62 21.06 2.46
N HIS A 78 -1.29 20.01 3.21
CA HIS A 78 -1.81 19.82 4.58
C HIS A 78 -1.26 20.87 5.54
N ALA A 79 -0.01 21.31 5.37
CA ALA A 79 0.58 22.39 6.16
C ALA A 79 -0.09 23.74 5.86
N GLN A 80 -0.30 24.06 4.58
CA GLN A 80 -0.99 25.29 4.15
C GLN A 80 -2.42 25.38 4.71
N ASN A 81 -3.14 24.26 4.75
CA ASN A 81 -4.51 24.19 5.29
C ASN A 81 -4.57 23.93 6.81
N ASN A 82 -3.42 23.96 7.50
CA ASN A 82 -3.30 23.76 8.94
C ASN A 82 -3.98 22.47 9.45
N ILE A 83 -3.87 21.39 8.66
CA ILE A 83 -4.45 20.08 9.00
C ILE A 83 -3.59 19.44 10.08
N LYS A 84 -4.06 19.52 11.33
CA LYS A 84 -3.37 18.95 12.49
C LYS A 84 -3.45 17.42 12.47
N LEU A 85 -2.29 16.80 12.62
CA LEU A 85 -2.20 15.36 12.81
C LEU A 85 -2.47 15.01 14.29
N PRO A 86 -2.97 13.81 14.58
CA PRO A 86 -3.11 13.33 15.96
C PRO A 86 -1.77 13.34 16.71
N PRO A 87 -1.76 13.47 18.05
CA PRO A 87 -0.53 13.51 18.84
C PRO A 87 0.39 12.29 18.65
N ASN A 88 -0.20 11.11 18.44
CA ASN A 88 0.52 9.85 18.24
C ASN A 88 0.76 9.51 16.76
N HIS A 89 0.66 10.50 15.85
CA HIS A 89 0.92 10.26 14.44
C HIS A 89 2.42 10.07 14.20
N PRO A 90 2.83 9.07 13.40
CA PRO A 90 4.24 8.88 13.04
C PRO A 90 4.82 10.10 12.29
N PRO A 91 6.14 10.19 12.09
CA PRO A 91 6.71 11.34 11.40
C PRO A 91 6.16 11.49 9.97
N LYS A 92 6.15 12.73 9.45
CA LYS A 92 5.50 13.11 8.18
C LYS A 92 6.28 12.65 6.93
N HIS A 93 6.43 11.35 6.77
CA HIS A 93 6.96 10.76 5.55
C HIS A 93 6.15 9.50 5.23
N ARG A 94 6.19 9.07 3.96
CA ARG A 94 5.55 7.81 3.54
C ARG A 94 4.04 7.75 3.81
N CYS A 95 3.32 8.86 3.62
CA CYS A 95 1.89 8.97 3.90
C CYS A 95 1.07 7.81 3.29
N LEU A 96 1.35 7.45 2.03
CA LEU A 96 0.62 6.41 1.28
C LEU A 96 1.01 4.97 1.64
N PHE A 97 1.92 4.78 2.61
CA PHE A 97 2.18 3.49 3.24
C PHE A 97 1.04 3.13 4.19
N CYS A 98 0.65 4.08 5.05
CA CYS A 98 -0.41 3.92 6.04
C CYS A 98 -1.78 4.35 5.47
N HIS A 99 -1.86 5.48 4.76
CA HIS A 99 -3.11 6.00 4.19
C HIS A 99 -3.27 5.50 2.76
N LYS A 100 -3.96 4.37 2.58
CA LYS A 100 -4.11 3.75 1.26
C LYS A 100 -4.99 4.61 0.34
N LEU A 101 -4.68 4.57 -0.95
CA LEU A 101 -5.55 5.06 -2.00
C LEU A 101 -6.71 4.07 -2.16
N VAL A 102 -7.95 4.57 -2.21
CA VAL A 102 -9.10 3.73 -2.52
C VAL A 102 -9.14 3.41 -4.02
N LYS A 103 -9.67 2.24 -4.38
CA LYS A 103 -9.98 1.93 -5.78
C LYS A 103 -11.31 2.54 -6.17
#